data_AF-B9YBE4-F1
#
_entry.id   AF-B9YBE4-F1
#
_cell.length_a   1.000
_cell.length_b   1.000
_cell.length_c   1.000
_cell.angle_alpha   90.00
_cell.angle_beta   90.00
_cell.angle_gamma   90.00
#
_symmetry.space_group_name_H-M   'P 1'
#
loop_
_entity.id
_entity.type
_entity.pdbx_description
1 polymer ?
#
loop_
_entity_poly.entity_id
_entity_poly.type
_entity_poly.pdbx_seq_one_letter_code
_entity_poly.pdbx_strand_id
1 'polypeptide(L)' 'KGNKEMMTREVYVDETDIEAIQEILSYELPFDIQMIPTNNKVNVKDALRSIKK' A
#
# COMPACT_ATOMS: atom_id res chain seq x y z
N LYS A 1 -9.18 -7.03 -17.34
CA LYS A 1 -9.18 -7.11 -15.86
C LYS A 1 -7.71 -7.20 -15.45
N GLY A 2 -7.15 -6.12 -14.90
CA GLY A 2 -5.73 -6.05 -14.56
C GLY A 2 -5.36 -7.04 -13.46
N ASN A 3 -4.11 -7.52 -13.50
CA ASN A 3 -3.54 -8.35 -12.44
C ASN A 3 -3.35 -7.47 -11.21
N LYS A 4 -4.21 -7.65 -10.21
CA LYS A 4 -4.08 -6.98 -8.92
C LYS A 4 -3.39 -7.89 -7.94
N GLU A 5 -2.42 -7.35 -7.22
CA GLU A 5 -1.67 -8.03 -6.18
C GLU A 5 -2.19 -7.62 -4.80
N MET A 6 -2.17 -8.58 -3.87
CA MET A 6 -2.68 -8.35 -2.52
C MET A 6 -1.61 -7.63 -1.67
N MET A 7 -1.91 -6.41 -1.24
CA MET A 7 -1.03 -5.59 -0.39
C MET A 7 -1.32 -5.80 1.09
N THR A 8 -2.60 -5.85 1.44
CA THR A 8 -3.11 -6.30 2.75
C THR A 8 -4.34 -7.16 2.50
N ARG A 9 -4.91 -7.78 3.54
CA ARG A 9 -6.07 -8.67 3.41
C ARG A 9 -7.25 -7.99 2.68
N GLU A 10 -7.38 -6.68 2.77
CA GLU A 10 -8.49 -5.91 2.20
C GLU A 10 -8.07 -4.92 1.11
N VAL A 11 -6.77 -4.78 0.82
CA VAL A 11 -6.25 -3.83 -0.18
C VAL A 11 -5.49 -4.58 -1.27
N TYR A 12 -5.91 -4.37 -2.51
CA TYR A 12 -5.30 -4.92 -3.70
C TYR A 12 -4.89 -3.79 -4.64
N VAL A 13 -3.68 -3.87 -5.17
CA VAL A 13 -3.06 -2.83 -6.00
C VAL A 13 -2.61 -3.42 -7.33
N ASP A 14 -2.65 -2.64 -8.39
CA ASP A 14 -1.97 -2.98 -9.66
C ASP A 14 -0.65 -2.19 -9.82
N GLU A 15 0.03 -2.38 -10.96
CA GLU A 15 1.31 -1.71 -11.24
C GLU A 15 1.20 -0.18 -11.20
N THR A 16 0.09 0.38 -11.71
CA THR A 16 -0.14 1.83 -11.72
C THR A 16 -0.36 2.36 -10.30
N ASP A 17 -1.10 1.61 -9.48
CA ASP A 17 -1.25 1.93 -8.05
C ASP A 17 0.11 1.90 -7.33
N ILE A 18 0.95 0.89 -7.60
CA ILE A 18 2.28 0.77 -6.99
C ILE A 18 3.17 1.96 -7.35
N GLU A 19 3.20 2.36 -8.62
CA GLU A 19 3.98 3.52 -9.09
C GLU A 19 3.54 4.82 -8.40
N ALA A 20 2.23 5.07 -8.32
CA ALA A 20 1.69 6.25 -7.65
C ALA A 20 2.02 6.26 -6.14
N ILE A 21 1.92 5.10 -5.47
CA ILE A 21 2.29 4.98 -4.06
C ILE A 21 3.79 5.28 -3.86
N GLN A 22 4.66 4.77 -4.75
CA GLN A 22 6.09 5.04 -4.68
C GLN A 22 6.41 6.53 -4.86
N GLU A 23 5.70 7.23 -5.75
CA GLU A 23 5.81 8.68 -5.88
C GLU A 23 5.41 9.39 -4.58
N ILE A 24 4.27 9.03 -3.99
CA ILE A 24 3.79 9.62 -2.72
C ILE A 24 4.81 9.43 -1.58
N LEU A 25 5.43 8.24 -1.51
CA LEU A 25 6.43 7.94 -0.48
C LEU A 25 7.72 8.78 -0.64
N SER A 26 7.99 9.34 -1.82
CA SER A 26 9.14 10.23 -2.05
C SER A 26 9.00 11.59 -1.37
N TYR A 27 7.77 12.01 -1.04
CA TYR A 27 7.48 13.26 -0.32
C TYR A 27 7.65 13.14 1.21
N GLU A 28 8.07 11.97 1.71
CA GLU A 28 8.30 11.70 3.14
C GLU A 28 7.09 11.96 4.06
N LEU A 29 5.88 11.92 3.50
CA LEU A 29 4.63 12.09 4.25
C LEU A 29 4.22 10.80 4.96
N PRO A 30 3.60 10.88 6.16
CA PRO A 30 2.97 9.73 6.79
C PRO A 30 1.88 9.14 5.88
N PHE A 31 2.04 7.89 5.50
CA PHE A 31 1.09 7.19 4.64
C PHE A 31 0.83 5.77 5.18
N ASP A 32 -0.39 5.59 5.70
CA ASP A 32 -0.81 4.38 6.39
C ASP A 32 -2.09 3.80 5.77
N ILE A 33 -2.18 2.47 5.74
CA ILE A 33 -3.40 1.74 5.40
C ILE A 33 -4.24 1.55 6.66
N GLN A 34 -5.51 1.94 6.56
CA GLN A 34 -6.49 1.77 7.63
C GLN A 34 -7.90 1.55 7.06
N MET A 35 -8.48 0.39 7.37
CA MET A 35 -9.86 0.05 7.03
C MET A 35 -10.89 0.64 8.01
N ILE A 36 -10.60 0.58 9.30
CA ILE A 36 -11.46 1.07 10.39
C ILE A 36 -10.60 1.95 11.30
N PRO A 37 -11.08 3.12 11.74
CA PRO A 37 -10.34 4.05 12.60
C PRO A 37 -10.11 3.45 14.00
N THR A 38 -9.11 2.58 14.07
CA THR A 38 -8.60 1.89 15.25
C THR A 38 -7.10 2.19 15.40
N ASN A 39 -6.44 1.63 16.40
CA ASN A 39 -4.99 1.81 16.57
C ASN A 39 -4.15 0.91 15.63
N ASN A 40 -4.78 -0.02 14.91
CA ASN A 40 -4.07 -0.94 14.01
C ASN A 40 -3.95 -0.32 12.62
N LYS A 41 -2.92 0.50 12.43
CA LYS A 41 -2.50 1.05 11.13
C LYS A 41 -1.37 0.20 10.56
N VAL A 42 -1.35 0.03 9.25
CA VAL A 42 -0.24 -0.63 8.55
C VAL A 42 0.51 0.41 7.74
N ASN A 43 1.82 0.52 7.95
CA ASN A 43 2.62 1.44 7.16
C ASN A 43 2.69 0.96 5.69
N VAL A 44 2.39 1.87 4.75
CA VAL A 44 2.33 1.55 3.32
C VAL A 44 3.67 1.04 2.78
N LYS A 45 4.79 1.56 3.27
CA LYS A 45 6.15 1.13 2.86
C LYS A 45 6.41 -0.32 3.24
N ASP A 46 5.94 -0.75 4.42
CA ASP A 46 6.10 -2.13 4.87
C ASP A 46 5.17 -3.08 4.10
N ALA A 47 3.94 -2.65 3.81
CA ALA A 47 3.00 -3.41 3.00
C ALA A 47 3.45 -3.56 1.53
N LEU A 48 4.13 -2.57 0.94
CA LEU A 48 4.70 -2.69 -0.41
C LEU A 48 5.84 -3.73 -0.46
N ARG A 49 6.62 -3.88 0.61
CA ARG A 49 7.72 -4.86 0.66
C ARG A 49 7.22 -6.30 0.62
N SER A 50 6.01 -6.58 1.13
CA SER A 50 5.42 -7.91 1.07
C SER A 50 4.96 -8.33 -0.33
N ILE A 51 4.76 -7.37 -1.24
CA ILE A 51 4.34 -7.63 -2.62
C ILE A 51 5.55 -8.07 -3.47
N LYS A 52 6.71 -7.41 -3.30
CA LYS A 52 7.92 -7.66 -4.11
C LYS A 52 8.71 -8.94 -3.73
N LYS A 53 8.07 -9.92 -3.08
CA LYS A 53 8.72 -11.15 -2.58
C LYS A 53 8.60 -12.32 -3.54
#